data_AF-A0A4P0YE86-F1
#
_entry.id   AF-A0A4P0YE86-F1
#
_cell.length_a   1.000
_cell.length_b   1.000
_cell.length_c   1.000
_cell.angle_alpha   90.00
_cell.angle_beta   90.00
_cell.angle_gamma   90.00
#
_symmetry.space_group_name_H-M   'P 1'
#
loop_
_entity.id
_entity.type
_entity.pdbx_description
1 polymer ?
#
loop_
_entity_poly.entity_id
_entity_poly.type
_entity_poly.pdbx_seq_one_letter_code
_entity_poly.pdbx_strand_id
1 'polypeptide(L)'
;MILLDEPFTGVDVQTEARIISLLRELRDEGCTMLVSTHNLGSVSEFCDYTVMVKGTVLASGPTETTFTAENLERAFSGVLRHVALTGAEAQVITDDERPFISRRAAGGPR
;
A
#
# COMPACT_ATOMS: atom_id res chain seq x y z
N MET A 1 -8.65 -14.85 13.82
CA MET A 1 -8.19 -13.45 13.66
C MET A 1 -6.69 -13.43 13.92
N ILE A 2 -5.91 -12.90 12.98
CA ILE A 2 -4.45 -12.80 13.06
C ILE A 2 -4.05 -11.32 13.05
N LEU A 3 -3.04 -10.96 13.85
CA LEU A 3 -2.44 -9.63 13.88
C LEU A 3 -1.00 -9.76 13.39
N LEU A 4 -0.61 -8.97 12.40
CA LEU A 4 0.73 -8.94 11.83
C LEU A 4 1.28 -7.52 11.93
N ASP A 5 2.38 -7.36 12.66
CA ASP A 5 3.10 -6.09 12.78
C ASP A 5 4.37 -6.15 11.94
N GLU A 6 4.39 -5.37 10.87
CA GLU A 6 5.47 -5.31 9.87
C GLU A 6 5.98 -6.69 9.39
N PRO A 7 5.11 -7.56 8.86
CA PRO A 7 5.45 -8.97 8.58
C PRO A 7 6.52 -9.17 7.49
N PHE A 8 6.89 -8.12 6.77
CA PHE A 8 7.82 -8.16 5.65
C PHE A 8 9.15 -7.44 5.92
N THR A 9 9.30 -6.77 7.06
CA THR A 9 10.53 -6.04 7.39
C THR A 9 11.73 -6.99 7.40
N GLY A 10 12.75 -6.68 6.60
CA GLY A 10 13.97 -7.49 6.49
C GLY A 10 13.82 -8.81 5.72
N VAL A 11 12.69 -9.03 5.04
CA VAL A 11 12.45 -10.20 4.20
C VAL A 11 12.79 -9.87 2.73
N ASP A 12 13.42 -10.80 2.02
CA ASP A 12 13.72 -10.60 0.60
C ASP A 12 12.46 -10.69 -0.28
N VAL A 13 12.55 -10.13 -1.49
CA VAL A 13 11.41 -10.02 -2.42
C VAL A 13 10.78 -11.37 -2.78
N GLN A 14 11.57 -12.44 -2.89
CA GLN A 14 11.04 -13.76 -3.25
C GLN A 14 10.34 -14.42 -2.08
N THR A 15 10.89 -14.30 -0.88
CA THR A 15 10.28 -14.82 0.34
C THR A 15 8.99 -14.07 0.67
N GLU A 16 8.97 -12.75 0.48
CA GLU A 16 7.78 -11.92 0.67
C GLU A 16 6.61 -12.39 -0.22
N ALA A 17 6.86 -12.66 -1.51
CA ALA A 17 5.84 -13.16 -2.42
C ALA A 17 5.25 -14.52 -1.96
N ARG A 18 6.07 -15.38 -1.34
CA ARG A 18 5.61 -16.65 -0.75
C ARG A 18 4.74 -16.40 0.48
N ILE A 19 5.14 -15.49 1.35
CA ILE A 19 4.34 -15.11 2.54
C ILE A 19 3.00 -14.54 2.09
N ILE A 20 2.99 -13.62 1.11
CA ILE A 20 1.77 -13.04 0.54
C ILE A 20 0.83 -14.14 0.00
N SER A 21 1.40 -15.15 -0.67
CA SER A 21 0.61 -16.28 -1.19
C SER A 21 -0.06 -17.07 -0.06
N LEU A 22 0.67 -17.35 1.02
CA LEU A 22 0.13 -18.01 2.21
C LEU A 22 -0.95 -17.17 2.90
N LEU A 23 -0.74 -15.86 3.02
CA LEU A 23 -1.73 -14.95 3.61
C LEU A 23 -3.03 -14.93 2.79
N ARG A 24 -2.93 -14.99 1.45
CA ARG A 24 -4.11 -15.11 0.57
C ARG A 24 -4.85 -16.43 0.78
N GLU A 25 -4.15 -17.55 0.86
CA GLU A 25 -4.77 -18.86 1.15
C GLU A 25 -5.52 -18.84 2.49
N LEU A 26 -4.90 -18.30 3.55
CA LEU A 26 -5.55 -18.17 4.87
C LEU A 26 -6.78 -17.26 4.83
N ARG A 27 -6.71 -16.17 4.06
CA ARG A 27 -7.85 -15.29 3.83
C ARG A 27 -8.99 -16.03 3.14
N ASP A 28 -8.70 -16.81 2.10
CA ASP A 28 -9.69 -17.59 1.35
C ASP A 28 -10.36 -18.68 2.20
N GLU A 29 -9.65 -19.19 3.22
CA GLU A 29 -10.20 -20.08 4.26
C GLU A 29 -11.11 -19.35 5.28
N GLY A 30 -11.27 -18.03 5.16
CA GLY A 30 -12.11 -17.21 6.05
C GLY A 30 -11.37 -16.61 7.24
N CYS A 31 -10.03 -16.63 7.24
CA CYS A 31 -9.27 -16.00 8.31
C CYS A 31 -9.26 -14.47 8.19
N THR A 32 -9.79 -13.77 9.19
CA THR A 32 -9.63 -12.32 9.31
C THR A 32 -8.21 -11.97 9.76
N MET A 33 -7.57 -11.03 9.07
CA MET A 33 -6.22 -10.56 9.38
C MET A 33 -6.18 -9.04 9.45
N LEU A 34 -5.42 -8.51 10.41
CA LEU A 34 -5.07 -7.10 10.48
C LEU A 34 -3.55 -6.98 10.32
N VAL A 35 -3.11 -6.18 9.35
CA VAL A 35 -1.70 -5.97 9.07
C VAL A 35 -1.36 -4.50 9.26
N SER A 36 -0.36 -4.24 10.10
CA SER A 36 0.31 -2.94 10.23
C SER A 36 1.57 -2.98 9.38
N THR A 37 1.71 -2.05 8.44
CA THR A 37 2.90 -1.95 7.58
C THR A 37 3.10 -0.51 7.13
N HIS A 38 4.36 -0.10 7.04
CA HIS A 38 4.77 1.13 6.36
C HIS A 38 5.16 0.86 4.89
N ASN A 39 5.46 -0.39 4.52
CA ASN A 39 5.75 -0.77 3.13
C ASN A 39 4.48 -0.78 2.26
N LEU A 40 4.36 0.27 1.44
CA LEU A 40 3.20 0.55 0.59
C LEU A 40 3.12 -0.34 -0.66
N GLY A 41 4.27 -0.84 -1.14
CA GLY A 41 4.34 -1.58 -2.41
C GLY A 41 3.52 -2.87 -2.39
N SER A 42 3.36 -3.47 -1.22
CA SER A 42 2.78 -4.81 -1.07
C SER A 42 1.31 -4.77 -0.61
N VAL A 43 0.83 -3.63 -0.10
CA VAL A 43 -0.54 -3.49 0.43
C VAL A 43 -1.59 -3.83 -0.62
N SER A 44 -1.42 -3.35 -1.86
CA SER A 44 -2.35 -3.63 -2.96
C SER A 44 -2.39 -5.10 -3.38
N GLU A 45 -1.42 -5.92 -2.96
CA GLU A 45 -1.37 -7.32 -3.34
C GLU A 45 -2.21 -8.23 -2.43
N PHE A 46 -2.33 -7.92 -1.13
CA PHE A 46 -2.98 -8.84 -0.18
C PHE A 46 -4.04 -8.22 0.72
N CYS A 47 -4.19 -6.89 0.76
CA CYS A 47 -5.21 -6.22 1.55
C CYS A 47 -6.48 -5.91 0.73
N ASP A 48 -7.65 -6.32 1.22
CA ASP A 48 -8.94 -5.97 0.61
C ASP A 48 -9.53 -4.66 1.17
N TYR A 49 -9.14 -4.32 2.40
CA TYR A 49 -9.61 -3.15 3.13
C TYR A 49 -8.42 -2.43 3.74
N THR A 50 -8.39 -1.11 3.63
CA THR A 50 -7.28 -0.28 4.13
C THR A 50 -7.80 0.80 5.06
N VAL A 51 -7.05 1.05 6.13
CA VAL A 51 -7.27 2.17 7.05
C VAL A 51 -6.02 3.04 7.04
N MET A 52 -6.19 4.30 6.66
CA MET A 52 -5.13 5.30 6.64
C MET A 52 -5.14 6.08 7.95
N VAL A 53 -4.02 6.11 8.67
CA VAL A 53 -3.93 6.72 10.00
C VAL A 53 -2.79 7.73 10.07
N LYS A 54 -3.06 8.89 10.67
CA LYS A 54 -2.05 9.91 11.04
C LYS A 54 -2.48 10.64 12.30
N GLY A 55 -2.22 10.05 13.47
CA GLY A 55 -2.75 10.51 14.77
C GLY A 55 -4.27 10.40 14.92
N THR A 56 -5.00 10.26 13.81
CA THR A 56 -6.43 9.95 13.68
C THR A 56 -6.66 9.12 12.42
N VAL A 57 -7.81 8.47 12.31
CA VAL A 57 -8.25 7.82 11.06
C VAL A 57 -8.51 8.92 10.01
N LEU A 58 -7.78 8.86 8.90
CA LEU A 58 -7.90 9.78 7.77
C LEU A 58 -8.86 9.26 6.70
N ALA A 59 -8.82 7.96 6.44
CA ALA A 59 -9.66 7.27 5.48
C ALA A 59 -9.78 5.78 5.84
N SER A 60 -10.91 5.15 5.51
CA SER A 60 -11.19 3.75 5.82
C SER A 60 -12.17 3.21 4.78
N GLY A 61 -11.81 2.11 4.13
CA GLY A 61 -12.64 1.53 3.07
C GLY A 61 -11.93 0.43 2.28
N PRO A 62 -12.55 -0.07 1.20
CA PRO A 62 -11.90 -0.98 0.27
C PRO A 62 -10.56 -0.42 -0.21
N THR A 63 -9.54 -1.29 -0.31
CA THR A 63 -8.19 -0.88 -0.73
C THR A 63 -8.22 -0.14 -2.07
N GLU A 64 -9.02 -0.60 -3.03
CA GLU A 64 -9.15 0.01 -4.37
C GLU A 64 -9.56 1.49 -4.35
N THR A 65 -10.37 1.91 -3.38
CA THR A 65 -10.91 3.29 -3.31
C THR A 65 -10.26 4.12 -2.20
N THR A 66 -9.56 3.47 -1.27
CA THR A 66 -8.99 4.11 -0.08
C THR A 66 -7.48 4.28 -0.20
N PHE A 67 -6.79 3.33 -0.84
CA PHE A 67 -5.34 3.35 -1.03
C PHE A 67 -4.95 4.18 -2.27
N THR A 68 -5.29 5.47 -2.22
CA THR A 68 -5.07 6.44 -3.31
C THR A 68 -3.84 7.31 -3.03
N ALA A 69 -3.23 7.87 -4.09
CA ALA A 69 -2.09 8.79 -3.96
C ALA A 69 -2.40 9.97 -3.02
N GLU A 70 -3.60 10.55 -3.11
CA GLU A 70 -4.04 11.65 -2.23
C GLU A 70 -4.07 11.23 -0.76
N ASN A 71 -4.61 10.06 -0.45
CA ASN A 71 -4.67 9.58 0.93
C ASN A 71 -3.28 9.20 1.47
N LEU A 72 -2.41 8.66 0.63
CA LEU A 72 -1.01 8.39 0.96
C LEU A 72 -0.26 9.69 1.27
N GLU A 73 -0.38 10.73 0.45
CA GLU A 73 0.23 12.04 0.70
C GLU A 73 -0.24 12.66 2.03
N ARG A 74 -1.53 12.52 2.34
CA ARG A 74 -2.11 13.00 3.61
C ARG A 74 -1.59 12.23 4.82
N ALA A 75 -1.37 10.92 4.69
CA ALA A 75 -0.90 10.07 5.78
C ALA A 75 0.61 10.21 6.06
N PHE A 76 1.44 10.27 5.00
CA PHE A 76 2.90 10.21 5.09
C PHE A 76 3.60 11.58 4.97
N SER A 77 2.87 12.68 5.18
CA SER A 77 3.27 14.08 4.95
C SER A 77 4.79 14.36 5.04
N GLY A 78 5.45 14.43 3.88
CA GLY A 78 6.85 14.86 3.75
C GLY A 78 7.89 13.75 3.54
N VAL A 79 7.54 12.47 3.68
CA VAL A 79 8.49 11.35 3.48
C VAL A 79 8.43 10.79 2.05
N LEU A 80 7.35 11.06 1.32
CA LEU A 80 7.18 10.58 -0.05
C LEU A 80 8.12 11.32 -1.02
N ARG A 81 9.16 10.63 -1.50
CA ARG A 81 10.02 11.16 -2.57
C ARG A 81 9.31 10.97 -3.92
N HIS A 82 8.79 12.06 -4.48
CA HIS A 82 8.27 12.07 -5.85
C HIS A 82 9.41 11.88 -6.85
N VAL A 83 9.44 10.74 -7.55
CA VAL A 83 10.29 10.57 -8.73
C VAL A 83 9.43 10.76 -9.98
N ALA A 84 9.51 11.95 -10.58
CA ALA A 84 8.90 12.22 -11.88
C ALA A 84 9.77 11.58 -12.98
N LEU A 85 9.33 10.44 -13.53
CA LEU A 85 9.92 9.88 -14.74
C LEU A 85 9.40 10.68 -15.93
N THR A 86 10.29 11.45 -16.57
CA THR A 86 10.02 12.25 -17.76
C THR A 86 9.32 11.41 -18.84
N GLY A 87 8.05 11.69 -19.12
CA GLY A 87 7.31 11.17 -20.28
C GLY A 87 5.87 10.71 -20.01
N ALA A 88 5.53 10.35 -18.77
CA ALA A 88 4.16 10.07 -18.34
C ALA A 88 4.07 10.39 -16.84
N GLU A 89 3.02 11.09 -16.40
CA GLU A 89 2.83 11.48 -14.99
C GLU A 89 2.58 10.24 -14.10
N ALA A 90 3.66 9.52 -13.77
CA ALA A 90 3.70 8.49 -12.76
C ALA A 90 4.17 9.14 -11.45
N GLN A 91 3.29 9.15 -10.45
CA GLN A 91 3.66 9.48 -9.07
C GLN A 91 4.24 8.22 -8.42
N VAL A 92 5.56 8.18 -8.34
CA VAL A 92 6.26 7.19 -7.52
C VAL A 92 6.25 7.67 -6.07
N ILE A 93 5.63 6.89 -5.22
CA ILE A 93 5.49 7.05 -3.77
C ILE A 93 6.40 5.99 -3.17
N THR A 94 7.55 6.40 -2.63
CA THR A 94 8.50 5.46 -2.02
C THR A 94 8.61 5.72 -0.53
N ASP A 95 8.53 4.63 0.23
CA ASP A 95 8.97 4.52 1.61
C ASP A 95 10.10 3.49 1.58
N ASP A 96 11.30 3.85 2.05
CA ASP A 96 12.70 3.37 1.80
C ASP A 96 12.98 1.91 1.35
N GLU A 97 12.01 1.00 1.29
CA GLU A 97 12.12 -0.39 0.81
C GLU A 97 11.54 -0.63 -0.60
N ARG A 98 10.29 -0.18 -0.90
CA ARG A 98 9.65 -0.41 -2.21
C ARG A 98 8.86 0.80 -2.71
N PRO A 99 9.13 1.27 -3.95
CA PRO A 99 8.33 2.33 -4.55
C PRO A 99 6.96 1.81 -4.97
N PHE A 100 5.90 2.34 -4.36
CA PHE A 100 4.54 2.27 -4.88
C PHE A 100 4.39 3.23 -6.07
N ILE A 101 3.99 2.74 -7.24
CA ILE A 101 3.84 3.57 -8.45
C ILE A 101 2.35 3.77 -8.72
N SER A 102 1.86 4.98 -8.51
CA SER A 102 0.53 5.37 -8.96
C SER A 102 0.64 6.18 -10.26
N ARG A 103 -0.12 5.80 -11.28
CA ARG A 103 -0.23 6.60 -12.50
C ARG A 103 -1.42 7.54 -12.33
N ARG A 104 -1.21 8.86 -12.36
CA ARG A 104 -2.35 9.76 -12.59
C ARG A 104 -2.83 9.47 -14.00
N ALA A 105 -4.07 9.02 -14.15
CA ALA A 105 -4.74 9.15 -15.42
C ALA A 105 -4.80 10.65 -15.71
N ALA A 106 -4.11 11.10 -16.77
CA ALA A 106 -4.18 12.47 -17.22
C ALA A 106 -5.65 12.81 -17.43
N GLY A 107 -6.20 13.61 -16.51
CA GLY A 107 -7.54 14.15 -16.66
C GLY A 107 -7.53 15.09 -17.86
N GLY A 108 -8.27 14.72 -18.89
CA GLY A 108 -8.73 15.65 -19.92
C GLY A 108 -9.93 15.07 -20.68
N PRO A 109 -10.82 15.88 -21.27
CA PRO A 109 -10.94 17.35 -21.19
C PRO A 109 -12.33 17.83 -20.72
N ARG A 110 -12.40 19.04 -20.16
CA ARG A 110 -13.48 20.00 -20.41
C ARG A 110 -12.92 21.41 -20.42
#